data_AF-A0A7K1JER2-F1
#
_entry.id   AF-A0A7K1JER2-F1
#
_cell.length_a   1.000
_cell.length_b   1.000
_cell.length_c   1.000
_cell.angle_alpha   90.00
_cell.angle_beta   90.00
_cell.angle_gamma   90.00
#
_symmetry.space_group_name_H-M   'P 1'
#
loop_
_entity.id
_entity.type
_entity.pdbx_description
1 polymer ?
#
loop_
_entity_poly.entity_id
_entity_poly.type
_entity_poly.pdbx_seq_one_letter_code
_entity_poly.pdbx_strand_id
1 'polypeptide(L)'
;MTEFTATEHGAAAAIEILPVPGLPEFRPGDDVAAAIAAAAPWLRDDDVLVVTSKVLSKSEGRIVAAPTDPDERDALRRKLINDEAVRVLARKGRTLITENAIGLVQAAAGVDGSNVSVAELALLPVDPDGSAARLRSGLAERLGVTVAVVITDTMGRAWRNGQIDAAIGAAGLAVLHGYSGAQDTHGNELLVTEVAIADEIAAAADLVKGKLTGIPVAVVRGLSPRDDGSNGRTLVRAGQEDLFWLGTEEALALGRKQAQLMRRSVRSFSAEPVAPELIEDAVAEALTAPAPHHTRPVRFVWVQDHDTRIRLLDRMKAKWRNDLTGDGRPADSVDRRVGRGQILYDAPELVIPFLVPDGAHSYPDPARTAAEHTMFTVAVGAAVQGLLVALAARDIGSCWIGSTIFAGDVVRAELDLPADWEPLGAIAIGHLPDTDEPRRPREPVATDDLLIRR
;
A
#
# COMPACT_ATOMS: atom_id res chain seq x y z
N MET A 1 -29.92 36.65 9.81
CA MET A 1 -30.00 35.28 9.29
C MET A 1 -29.77 35.37 7.80
N THR A 2 -28.53 35.17 7.37
CA THR A 2 -28.20 34.97 5.95
C THR A 2 -28.71 33.58 5.57
N GLU A 3 -29.69 33.52 4.68
CA GLU A 3 -30.09 32.28 4.02
C GLU A 3 -28.85 31.70 3.33
N PHE A 4 -28.31 30.61 3.88
CA PHE A 4 -27.45 29.73 3.09
C PHE A 4 -28.39 29.00 2.13
N THR A 5 -28.64 29.58 0.96
CA THR A 5 -29.14 28.79 -0.16
C THR A 5 -28.03 27.83 -0.54
N ALA A 6 -28.17 26.55 -0.15
CA ALA A 6 -27.32 25.49 -0.67
C ALA A 6 -27.39 25.57 -2.19
N THR A 7 -26.27 25.90 -2.83
CA THR A 7 -26.17 25.90 -4.30
C THR A 7 -26.23 24.46 -4.78
N GLU A 8 -27.01 24.19 -5.82
CA GLU A 8 -27.15 22.87 -6.45
C GLU A 8 -26.17 22.77 -7.63
N HIS A 9 -25.59 21.59 -7.88
CA HIS A 9 -24.71 21.38 -9.06
C HIS A 9 -25.51 21.14 -10.35
N GLY A 10 -26.68 20.51 -10.25
CA GLY A 10 -27.55 20.23 -11.37
C GLY A 10 -28.24 21.48 -11.91
N ALA A 11 -28.41 21.55 -13.24
CA ALA A 11 -28.99 22.72 -13.89
C ALA A 11 -30.51 22.89 -13.67
N ALA A 12 -31.23 21.82 -13.30
CA ALA A 12 -32.70 21.77 -13.25
C ALA A 12 -33.39 22.27 -14.55
N ALA A 13 -32.68 22.23 -15.67
CA ALA A 13 -33.08 22.73 -16.99
C ALA A 13 -32.46 21.87 -18.10
N ALA A 14 -32.83 22.14 -19.36
CA ALA A 14 -32.25 21.45 -20.50
C ALA A 14 -30.76 21.78 -20.66
N ILE A 15 -29.95 20.74 -20.88
CA ILE A 15 -28.53 20.85 -21.23
C ILE A 15 -28.36 20.38 -22.67
N GLU A 16 -27.61 21.14 -23.45
CA GLU A 16 -27.25 20.80 -24.83
C GLU A 16 -25.78 20.38 -24.91
N ILE A 17 -25.47 19.36 -25.71
CA ILE A 17 -24.11 18.95 -26.00
C ILE A 17 -23.91 19.07 -27.51
N LEU A 18 -23.08 20.03 -27.92
CA LEU A 18 -22.93 20.46 -29.31
C LEU A 18 -21.54 20.07 -29.82
N PRO A 19 -21.41 19.31 -30.92
CA PRO A 19 -20.10 19.02 -31.52
C PRO A 19 -19.51 20.27 -32.19
N VAL A 20 -18.18 20.39 -32.21
CA VAL A 20 -17.48 21.41 -33.00
C VAL A 20 -16.85 20.75 -34.24
N PRO A 21 -17.57 20.70 -35.38
CA PRO A 21 -17.04 20.14 -36.62
C PRO A 21 -16.07 21.11 -37.31
N GLY A 22 -15.33 20.59 -38.30
CA GLY A 22 -14.49 21.42 -39.18
C GLY A 22 -13.14 21.83 -38.60
N LEU A 23 -12.74 21.26 -37.45
CA LEU A 23 -11.40 21.42 -36.90
C LEU A 23 -10.36 20.66 -37.74
N PRO A 24 -9.13 21.19 -37.86
CA PRO A 24 -8.06 20.54 -38.60
C PRO A 24 -7.48 19.34 -37.83
N GLU A 25 -6.65 18.56 -38.52
CA GLU A 25 -5.74 17.63 -37.86
C GLU A 25 -4.56 18.42 -37.26
N PHE A 26 -4.59 18.62 -35.94
CA PHE A 26 -3.59 19.41 -35.24
C PHE A 26 -2.17 18.82 -35.32
N ARG A 27 -1.18 19.69 -35.37
CA ARG A 27 0.26 19.39 -35.40
C ARG A 27 1.04 20.32 -34.45
N PRO A 28 2.30 19.96 -34.11
CA PRO A 28 3.09 20.76 -33.19
C PRO A 28 3.18 22.24 -33.61
N GLY A 29 2.81 23.15 -32.72
CA GLY A 29 2.82 24.59 -32.93
C GLY A 29 1.49 25.20 -33.39
N ASP A 30 0.46 24.40 -33.69
CA ASP A 30 -0.84 24.93 -34.12
C ASP A 30 -1.56 25.72 -33.01
N ASP A 31 -2.18 26.85 -33.38
CA ASP A 31 -3.01 27.66 -32.48
C ASP A 31 -4.42 27.06 -32.33
N VAL A 32 -4.58 26.26 -31.27
CA VAL A 32 -5.85 25.59 -30.93
C VAL A 32 -6.98 26.59 -30.68
N ALA A 33 -6.70 27.71 -30.02
CA ALA A 33 -7.71 28.72 -29.72
C ALA A 33 -8.22 29.40 -30.99
N ALA A 34 -7.33 29.74 -31.92
CA ALA A 34 -7.71 30.30 -33.22
C ALA A 34 -8.55 29.32 -34.05
N ALA A 35 -8.17 28.05 -34.10
CA ALA A 35 -8.91 27.02 -34.84
C ALA A 35 -10.33 26.84 -34.28
N ILE A 36 -10.46 26.77 -32.95
CA ILE A 36 -11.77 26.66 -32.29
C ILE A 36 -12.60 27.93 -32.48
N ALA A 37 -12.01 29.12 -32.34
CA ALA A 37 -12.73 30.37 -32.55
C ALA A 37 -13.29 30.49 -33.97
N ALA A 38 -12.55 30.01 -34.97
CA ALA A 38 -12.99 29.99 -36.36
C ALA A 38 -14.11 28.95 -36.62
N ALA A 39 -14.03 27.77 -36.00
CA ALA A 39 -15.02 26.69 -36.18
C ALA A 39 -16.29 26.90 -35.34
N ALA A 40 -16.18 27.58 -34.20
CA ALA A 40 -17.27 27.83 -33.27
C ALA A 40 -17.42 29.33 -32.92
N PRO A 41 -17.66 30.22 -33.89
CA PRO A 41 -17.93 31.64 -33.61
C PRO A 41 -19.26 31.86 -32.88
N TRP A 42 -20.04 30.79 -32.68
CA TRP A 42 -21.32 30.76 -31.99
C TRP A 42 -21.22 30.48 -30.49
N LEU A 43 -19.99 30.33 -29.96
CA LEU A 43 -19.74 30.25 -28.51
C LEU A 43 -20.31 31.47 -27.79
N ARG A 44 -20.73 31.27 -26.54
CA ARG A 44 -21.35 32.28 -25.69
C ARG A 44 -20.79 32.17 -24.28
N ASP A 45 -21.07 33.18 -23.47
CA ASP A 45 -20.79 33.11 -22.04
C ASP A 45 -21.44 31.87 -21.41
N ASP A 46 -20.78 31.33 -20.39
CA ASP A 46 -21.18 30.15 -19.61
C ASP A 46 -21.13 28.79 -20.37
N ASP A 47 -20.77 28.78 -21.65
CA ASP A 47 -20.47 27.54 -22.36
C ASP A 47 -19.25 26.83 -21.71
N VAL A 48 -19.33 25.50 -21.56
CA VAL A 48 -18.20 24.67 -21.14
C VAL A 48 -17.62 23.95 -22.35
N LEU A 49 -16.40 24.31 -22.72
CA LEU A 49 -15.68 23.69 -23.81
C LEU A 49 -14.96 22.41 -23.33
N VAL A 50 -15.28 21.28 -23.95
CA VAL A 50 -14.69 19.99 -23.58
C VAL A 50 -13.80 19.49 -24.71
N VAL A 51 -12.49 19.42 -24.45
CA VAL A 51 -11.44 19.19 -25.45
C VAL A 51 -10.67 17.92 -25.12
N THR A 52 -10.55 16.99 -26.07
CA THR A 52 -9.71 15.82 -25.84
C THR A 52 -8.22 16.19 -25.72
N SER A 53 -7.53 15.52 -24.79
CA SER A 53 -6.09 15.63 -24.54
C SER A 53 -5.27 15.52 -25.82
N LYS A 54 -5.71 14.71 -26.80
CA LYS A 54 -5.02 14.48 -28.07
C LYS A 54 -4.81 15.74 -28.89
N VAL A 55 -5.73 16.72 -28.83
CA VAL A 55 -5.55 18.02 -29.50
C VAL A 55 -4.33 18.73 -28.94
N LEU A 56 -4.25 18.79 -27.61
CA LEU A 56 -3.17 19.45 -26.89
C LEU A 56 -1.86 18.67 -26.98
N SER A 57 -1.90 17.34 -26.89
CA SER A 57 -0.73 16.50 -27.10
C SER A 57 -0.09 16.75 -28.46
N LYS A 58 -0.90 16.91 -29.52
CA LYS A 58 -0.42 17.22 -30.87
C LYS A 58 0.14 18.63 -30.95
N SER A 59 -0.63 19.64 -30.54
CA SER A 59 -0.23 21.05 -30.68
C SER A 59 0.96 21.43 -29.78
N GLU A 60 1.08 20.81 -28.61
CA GLU A 60 2.17 21.05 -27.65
C GLU A 60 3.40 20.15 -27.90
N GLY A 61 3.43 19.41 -29.01
CA GLY A 61 4.60 18.64 -29.41
C GLY A 61 4.85 17.37 -28.59
N ARG A 62 3.82 16.83 -27.92
CA ARG A 62 3.86 15.57 -27.16
C ARG A 62 3.61 14.34 -28.04
N ILE A 63 4.13 14.38 -29.27
CA ILE A 63 4.09 13.28 -30.24
C ILE A 63 5.51 12.75 -30.42
N VAL A 64 5.67 11.43 -30.29
CA VAL A 64 6.94 10.72 -30.40
C VAL A 64 6.91 9.87 -31.67
N ALA A 65 7.95 9.98 -32.49
CA ALA A 65 8.13 9.09 -33.64
C ALA A 65 8.30 7.65 -33.16
N ALA A 66 7.59 6.73 -33.79
CA ALA A 66 7.54 5.32 -33.42
C ALA A 66 7.82 4.42 -34.64
N PRO A 67 8.55 3.31 -34.45
CA PRO A 67 8.68 2.28 -35.48
C PRO A 67 7.31 1.76 -35.94
N THR A 68 7.21 1.33 -37.19
CA THR A 68 6.00 0.67 -37.71
C THR A 68 5.99 -0.84 -37.46
N ASP A 69 7.16 -1.42 -37.13
CA ASP A 69 7.24 -2.81 -36.70
C ASP A 69 6.51 -2.99 -35.34
N PRO A 70 5.58 -3.95 -35.20
CA PRO A 70 4.77 -4.09 -33.99
C PRO A 70 5.58 -4.36 -32.71
N ASP A 71 6.66 -5.15 -32.79
CA ASP A 71 7.43 -5.55 -31.62
C ASP A 71 8.34 -4.40 -31.17
N GLU A 72 9.01 -3.73 -32.11
CA GLU A 72 9.81 -2.53 -31.83
C GLU A 72 8.93 -1.39 -31.30
N ARG A 73 7.73 -1.22 -31.86
CA ARG A 73 6.77 -0.22 -31.41
C ARG A 73 6.27 -0.49 -29.99
N ASP A 74 5.95 -1.74 -29.66
CA ASP A 74 5.54 -2.09 -28.30
C ASP A 74 6.71 -1.94 -27.31
N ALA A 75 7.94 -2.27 -27.71
CA ALA A 75 9.12 -2.04 -26.89
C ALA A 75 9.33 -0.54 -26.59
N LEU A 76 9.22 0.32 -27.61
CA LEU A 76 9.26 1.77 -27.43
C LEU A 76 8.11 2.25 -26.53
N ARG A 77 6.89 1.77 -26.77
CA ARG A 77 5.73 2.13 -25.95
C ARG A 77 5.95 1.77 -24.48
N ARG A 78 6.49 0.59 -24.17
CA ARG A 78 6.82 0.18 -22.79
C ARG A 78 7.87 1.09 -22.17
N LYS A 79 8.89 1.47 -22.93
CA LYS A 79 9.90 2.41 -22.47
C LYS A 79 9.25 3.75 -22.11
N LEU A 80 8.42 4.30 -22.99
CA LEU A 80 7.69 5.55 -22.75
C LEU A 80 6.76 5.45 -21.53
N ILE A 81 6.04 4.33 -21.36
CA ILE A 81 5.20 4.11 -20.17
C ILE A 81 6.06 4.18 -18.90
N ASN A 82 7.23 3.54 -18.88
CA ASN A 82 8.12 3.57 -17.72
C ASN A 82 8.72 4.96 -17.49
N ASP A 83 9.06 5.69 -18.56
CA ASP A 83 9.63 7.03 -18.49
C ASP A 83 8.60 8.06 -17.97
N GLU A 84 7.32 7.89 -18.31
CA GLU A 84 6.21 8.77 -17.87
C GLU A 84 5.56 8.34 -16.54
N ALA A 85 5.79 7.10 -16.10
CA ALA A 85 5.22 6.58 -14.86
C ALA A 85 6.07 6.97 -13.63
N VAL A 86 5.40 7.47 -12.61
CA VAL A 86 5.95 7.66 -11.26
C VAL A 86 6.00 6.32 -10.53
N ARG A 87 4.93 5.53 -10.64
CA ARG A 87 4.85 4.18 -10.05
C ARG A 87 3.88 3.28 -10.81
N VAL A 88 4.05 1.97 -10.62
CA VAL A 88 3.13 0.93 -11.08
C VAL A 88 2.20 0.55 -9.92
N LEU A 89 0.90 0.55 -10.17
CA LEU A 89 -0.14 0.17 -9.20
C LEU A 89 -0.76 -1.18 -9.50
N ALA A 90 -0.78 -1.61 -10.76
CA ALA A 90 -1.26 -2.93 -11.09
C ALA A 90 -0.68 -3.43 -12.40
N ARG A 91 -0.55 -4.75 -12.50
CA ARG A 91 -0.14 -5.43 -13.72
C ARG A 91 -1.10 -6.57 -14.02
N LYS A 92 -1.51 -6.68 -15.28
CA LYS A 92 -2.20 -7.88 -15.80
C LYS A 92 -1.68 -8.19 -17.18
N GLY A 93 -0.82 -9.22 -17.26
CA GLY A 93 -0.09 -9.54 -18.48
C GLY A 93 0.74 -8.33 -18.94
N ARG A 94 0.43 -7.80 -20.14
CA ARG A 94 1.13 -6.67 -20.75
C ARG A 94 0.58 -5.30 -20.31
N THR A 95 -0.60 -5.26 -19.67
CA THR A 95 -1.27 -4.02 -19.25
C THR A 95 -0.74 -3.57 -17.90
N LEU A 96 -0.45 -2.28 -17.80
CA LEU A 96 -0.02 -1.61 -16.57
C LEU A 96 -1.03 -0.53 -16.21
N ILE A 97 -1.41 -0.47 -14.93
CA ILE A 97 -2.02 0.70 -14.31
C ILE A 97 -0.89 1.44 -13.59
N THR A 98 -0.74 2.71 -13.90
CA THR A 98 0.39 3.53 -13.47
C THR A 98 -0.11 4.90 -13.03
N GLU A 99 0.58 5.50 -12.07
CA GLU A 99 0.49 6.92 -11.79
C GLU A 99 1.50 7.66 -12.68
N ASN A 100 1.10 8.75 -13.32
CA ASN A 100 2.00 9.61 -14.10
C ASN A 100 2.36 10.89 -13.33
N ALA A 101 3.22 11.75 -13.89
CA ALA A 101 3.72 12.95 -13.22
C ALA A 101 2.65 14.00 -12.88
N ILE A 102 1.48 13.97 -13.53
CA ILE A 102 0.32 14.83 -13.22
C ILE A 102 -0.62 14.19 -12.18
N GLY A 103 -0.27 13.01 -11.65
CA GLY A 103 -0.98 12.31 -10.58
C GLY A 103 -2.10 11.37 -11.05
N LEU A 104 -2.34 11.26 -12.36
CA LEU A 104 -3.41 10.40 -12.87
C LEU A 104 -3.04 8.92 -12.76
N VAL A 105 -3.93 8.15 -12.14
CA VAL A 105 -3.85 6.69 -12.08
C VAL A 105 -4.67 6.10 -13.21
N GLN A 106 -3.99 5.65 -14.26
CA GLN A 106 -4.65 5.09 -15.45
C GLN A 106 -3.79 4.07 -16.19
N ALA A 107 -4.32 3.51 -17.27
CA ALA A 107 -3.58 2.55 -18.08
C ALA A 107 -2.42 3.23 -18.81
N ALA A 108 -1.25 2.60 -18.79
CA ALA A 108 -0.10 2.97 -19.63
C ALA A 108 0.35 4.44 -19.51
N ALA A 109 0.19 5.08 -18.35
CA ALA A 109 0.54 6.48 -18.09
C ALA A 109 -0.12 7.51 -19.05
N GLY A 110 -1.17 7.11 -19.78
CA GLY A 110 -1.77 7.90 -20.86
C GLY A 110 -1.02 7.83 -22.20
N VAL A 111 -0.02 6.96 -22.34
CA VAL A 111 0.68 6.71 -23.62
C VAL A 111 -0.25 5.97 -24.58
N ASP A 112 -0.63 6.68 -25.64
CA ASP A 112 -1.64 6.26 -26.59
C ASP A 112 -1.04 6.12 -28.01
N GLY A 113 -1.52 5.12 -28.74
CA GLY A 113 -1.19 4.89 -30.13
C GLY A 113 -2.37 5.02 -31.08
N SER A 114 -3.53 5.43 -30.58
CA SER A 114 -4.76 5.63 -31.36
C SER A 114 -4.92 7.09 -31.80
N ASN A 115 -5.65 7.30 -32.90
CA ASN A 115 -5.93 8.62 -33.48
C ASN A 115 -4.68 9.51 -33.72
N VAL A 116 -3.54 8.85 -33.94
CA VAL A 116 -2.25 9.40 -34.43
C VAL A 116 -1.77 8.55 -35.60
N SER A 117 -0.71 8.98 -36.30
CA SER A 117 -0.08 8.15 -37.32
C SER A 117 0.37 6.81 -36.73
N VAL A 118 0.35 5.74 -37.53
CA VAL A 118 0.90 4.43 -37.12
C VAL A 118 2.39 4.51 -36.76
N ALA A 119 3.10 5.50 -37.32
CA ALA A 119 4.49 5.81 -37.04
C ALA A 119 4.66 6.81 -35.88
N GLU A 120 3.64 7.01 -35.06
CA GLU A 120 3.64 7.94 -33.93
C GLU A 120 3.02 7.29 -32.67
N LEU A 121 3.40 7.84 -31.52
CA LEU A 121 2.78 7.63 -30.21
C LEU A 121 2.53 9.00 -29.58
N ALA A 122 1.40 9.16 -28.91
CA ALA A 122 1.08 10.36 -28.15
C ALA A 122 1.35 10.17 -26.66
N LEU A 123 1.95 11.19 -26.05
CA LEU A 123 2.05 11.36 -24.61
C LEU A 123 1.01 12.40 -24.17
N LEU A 124 0.62 12.39 -22.91
CA LEU A 124 -0.27 13.43 -22.39
C LEU A 124 0.40 14.82 -22.36
N PRO A 125 -0.40 15.90 -22.39
CA PRO A 125 0.08 17.24 -22.07
C PRO A 125 0.78 17.26 -20.72
N VAL A 126 1.86 18.05 -20.60
CA VAL A 126 2.63 18.15 -19.34
C VAL A 126 1.86 18.94 -18.28
N ASP A 127 1.08 19.93 -18.71
CA ASP A 127 0.30 20.83 -17.85
C ASP A 127 -1.09 21.07 -18.47
N PRO A 128 -1.99 20.07 -18.42
CA PRO A 128 -3.33 20.17 -19.03
C PRO A 128 -4.20 21.27 -18.38
N ASP A 129 -4.00 21.58 -17.10
CA ASP A 129 -4.65 22.71 -16.42
C ASP A 129 -4.20 24.05 -17.01
N GLY A 130 -2.88 24.24 -17.18
CA GLY A 130 -2.34 25.41 -17.87
C GLY A 130 -2.80 25.51 -19.33
N SER A 131 -2.92 24.38 -20.03
CA SER A 131 -3.45 24.34 -21.39
C SER A 131 -4.92 24.77 -21.44
N ALA A 132 -5.74 24.32 -20.48
CA ALA A 132 -7.14 24.75 -20.34
C ALA A 132 -7.23 26.27 -20.12
N ALA A 133 -6.41 26.81 -19.23
CA ALA A 133 -6.36 28.24 -18.93
C ALA A 133 -5.94 29.08 -20.15
N ARG A 134 -4.88 28.67 -20.87
CA ARG A 134 -4.43 29.33 -22.11
C ARG A 134 -5.52 29.32 -23.19
N LEU A 135 -6.20 28.20 -23.37
CA LEU A 135 -7.29 28.08 -24.34
C LEU A 135 -8.46 29.01 -23.98
N ARG A 136 -8.87 29.02 -22.70
CA ARG A 136 -9.90 29.93 -22.18
C ARG A 136 -9.56 31.40 -22.48
N SER A 137 -8.35 31.84 -22.11
CA SER A 137 -7.90 33.21 -22.38
C SER A 137 -7.86 33.54 -23.87
N GLY A 138 -7.35 32.62 -24.70
CA GLY A 138 -7.29 32.82 -26.15
C GLY A 138 -8.66 32.97 -26.81
N LEU A 139 -9.68 32.25 -26.32
CA LEU A 139 -11.06 32.37 -26.78
C LEU A 139 -11.71 33.68 -26.32
N ALA A 140 -11.47 34.09 -25.08
CA ALA A 140 -11.94 35.37 -24.55
C ALA A 140 -11.39 36.55 -25.38
N GLU A 141 -10.11 36.53 -25.74
CA GLU A 141 -9.48 37.55 -26.59
C GLU A 141 -10.07 37.59 -28.01
N ARG A 142 -10.39 36.43 -28.59
CA ARG A 142 -10.82 36.31 -30.00
C ARG A 142 -12.31 36.53 -30.21
N LEU A 143 -13.13 36.07 -29.27
CA LEU A 143 -14.59 36.06 -29.40
C LEU A 143 -15.30 36.96 -28.38
N GLY A 144 -14.58 37.46 -27.35
CA GLY A 144 -15.18 38.29 -26.30
C GLY A 144 -16.11 37.54 -25.37
N VAL A 145 -15.96 36.22 -25.23
CA VAL A 145 -16.81 35.34 -24.42
C VAL A 145 -16.09 34.81 -23.19
N THR A 146 -16.84 34.54 -22.13
CA THR A 146 -16.35 33.91 -20.89
C THR A 146 -16.82 32.46 -20.84
N VAL A 147 -15.96 31.56 -21.26
CA VAL A 147 -16.22 30.10 -21.24
C VAL A 147 -15.44 29.42 -20.11
N ALA A 148 -15.88 28.22 -19.77
CA ALA A 148 -15.07 27.25 -19.03
C ALA A 148 -14.43 26.24 -20.00
N VAL A 149 -13.33 25.61 -19.60
CA VAL A 149 -12.62 24.61 -20.40
C VAL A 149 -12.31 23.38 -19.56
N VAL A 150 -12.65 22.19 -20.07
CA VAL A 150 -12.29 20.89 -19.51
C VAL A 150 -11.50 20.12 -20.55
N ILE A 151 -10.29 19.68 -20.19
CA ILE A 151 -9.46 18.78 -20.99
C ILE A 151 -9.73 17.36 -20.56
N THR A 152 -10.03 16.48 -21.51
CA THR A 152 -10.43 15.10 -21.20
C THR A 152 -9.47 14.06 -21.75
N ASP A 153 -9.35 12.94 -21.06
CA ASP A 153 -8.76 11.74 -21.63
C ASP A 153 -9.64 10.52 -21.38
N THR A 154 -9.52 9.53 -22.26
CA THR A 154 -10.30 8.31 -22.16
C THR A 154 -9.64 7.36 -21.17
N MET A 155 -10.37 6.98 -20.12
CA MET A 155 -9.85 6.08 -19.10
C MET A 155 -10.85 4.98 -18.70
N GLY A 156 -10.28 3.83 -18.31
CA GLY A 156 -11.02 2.81 -17.58
C GLY A 156 -11.23 3.22 -16.12
N ARG A 157 -11.99 2.42 -15.37
CA ARG A 157 -12.25 2.68 -13.94
C ARG A 157 -12.42 1.39 -13.17
N ALA A 158 -12.09 1.43 -11.88
CA ALA A 158 -12.19 0.26 -11.01
C ALA A 158 -13.62 -0.31 -11.02
N TRP A 159 -13.70 -1.65 -10.96
CA TRP A 159 -14.93 -2.43 -10.77
C TRP A 159 -16.00 -2.34 -11.87
N ARG A 160 -15.75 -1.60 -12.97
CA ARG A 160 -16.70 -1.50 -14.09
C ARG A 160 -16.02 -1.80 -15.42
N ASN A 161 -16.71 -2.52 -16.30
CA ASN A 161 -16.28 -2.69 -17.68
C ASN A 161 -16.64 -1.44 -18.50
N GLY A 162 -15.77 -1.11 -19.47
CA GLY A 162 -15.93 0.06 -20.33
C GLY A 162 -15.07 1.24 -19.90
N GLN A 163 -14.86 2.16 -20.84
CA GLN A 163 -14.11 3.40 -20.66
C GLN A 163 -15.07 4.58 -20.78
N ILE A 164 -14.74 5.67 -20.10
CA ILE A 164 -15.38 6.98 -20.28
C ILE A 164 -14.28 8.03 -20.44
N ASP A 165 -14.63 9.20 -20.94
CA ASP A 165 -13.75 10.35 -20.78
C ASP A 165 -13.87 10.89 -19.35
N ALA A 166 -12.74 11.27 -18.78
CA ALA A 166 -12.67 11.98 -17.50
C ALA A 166 -11.79 13.22 -17.65
N ALA A 167 -11.96 14.19 -16.75
CA ALA A 167 -11.20 15.42 -16.76
C ALA A 167 -9.75 15.16 -16.31
N ILE A 168 -8.81 15.66 -17.11
CA ILE A 168 -7.37 15.65 -16.79
C ILE A 168 -6.81 17.06 -16.59
N GLY A 169 -7.57 18.07 -16.99
CA GLY A 169 -7.27 19.48 -16.76
C GLY A 169 -8.52 20.34 -16.86
N ALA A 170 -8.56 21.47 -16.18
CA ALA A 170 -9.74 22.35 -16.15
C ALA A 170 -9.39 23.81 -15.85
N ALA A 171 -10.21 24.74 -16.37
CA ALA A 171 -10.14 26.16 -16.06
C ALA A 171 -11.51 26.83 -16.22
N GLY A 172 -11.87 27.76 -15.33
CA GLY A 172 -13.10 28.54 -15.44
C GLY A 172 -14.35 27.88 -14.85
N LEU A 173 -14.20 26.79 -14.10
CA LEU A 173 -15.28 26.10 -13.39
C LEU A 173 -14.77 25.39 -12.14
N ALA A 174 -15.65 25.22 -11.16
CA ALA A 174 -15.46 24.36 -10.02
C ALA A 174 -15.52 22.90 -10.50
N VAL A 175 -14.46 22.14 -10.22
CA VAL A 175 -14.38 20.74 -10.65
C VAL A 175 -15.08 19.78 -9.69
N LEU A 176 -15.23 20.20 -8.43
CA LEU A 176 -15.94 19.51 -7.37
C LEU A 176 -17.06 20.38 -6.83
N HIS A 177 -18.11 19.74 -6.32
CA HIS A 177 -19.18 20.41 -5.61
C HIS A 177 -19.54 19.66 -4.34
N GLY A 178 -19.23 20.26 -3.20
CA GLY A 178 -19.51 19.72 -1.88
C GLY A 178 -20.89 20.14 -1.37
N TYR A 179 -21.66 19.16 -0.92
CA TYR A 179 -22.91 19.35 -0.17
C TYR A 179 -22.71 19.35 1.35
N SER A 180 -21.45 19.27 1.83
CA SER A 180 -21.18 19.21 3.26
C SER A 180 -21.83 20.37 4.00
N GLY A 181 -22.64 20.06 5.01
CA GLY A 181 -23.37 21.06 5.81
C GLY A 181 -24.68 21.56 5.17
N ALA A 182 -25.05 21.08 3.97
CA ALA A 182 -26.38 21.28 3.42
C ALA A 182 -27.38 20.31 4.06
N GLN A 183 -28.66 20.68 4.06
CA GLN A 183 -29.76 19.81 4.51
C GLN A 183 -30.66 19.43 3.34
N ASP A 184 -31.09 18.18 3.29
CA ASP A 184 -32.10 17.73 2.34
C ASP A 184 -33.51 18.23 2.73
N THR A 185 -34.50 17.97 1.88
CA THR A 185 -35.91 18.37 2.12
C THR A 185 -36.55 17.68 3.33
N HIS A 186 -35.88 16.71 3.93
CA HIS A 186 -36.29 15.98 5.12
C HIS A 186 -35.55 16.45 6.39
N GLY A 187 -34.64 17.42 6.26
CA GLY A 187 -33.85 17.96 7.37
C GLY A 187 -32.61 17.13 7.73
N ASN A 188 -32.23 16.16 6.90
CA ASN A 188 -30.99 15.40 7.11
C ASN A 188 -29.79 16.21 6.60
N GLU A 189 -28.73 16.28 7.40
CA GLU A 189 -27.47 16.86 6.97
C GLU A 189 -26.75 15.94 5.98
N LEU A 190 -26.26 16.52 4.87
CA LEU A 190 -25.44 15.83 3.90
C LEU A 190 -23.99 15.87 4.38
N LEU A 191 -23.48 14.74 4.88
CA LEU A 191 -22.20 14.69 5.60
C LEU A 191 -20.98 14.45 4.68
N VAL A 192 -21.13 13.73 3.55
CA VAL A 192 -20.01 13.36 2.66
C VAL A 192 -20.52 13.19 1.23
N THR A 193 -20.80 14.28 0.55
CA THR A 193 -21.15 14.25 -0.88
C THR A 193 -20.39 15.34 -1.59
N GLU A 194 -19.32 14.97 -2.29
CA GLU A 194 -18.67 15.82 -3.29
C GLU A 194 -18.92 15.22 -4.68
N VAL A 195 -19.52 16.02 -5.55
CA VAL A 195 -19.79 15.64 -6.94
C VAL A 195 -18.64 16.12 -7.83
N ALA A 196 -18.08 15.21 -8.62
CA ALA A 196 -17.05 15.54 -9.62
C ALA A 196 -17.69 16.09 -10.89
N ILE A 197 -18.14 17.35 -10.85
CA ILE A 197 -18.84 18.03 -11.96
C ILE A 197 -18.02 17.95 -13.25
N ALA A 198 -16.70 18.19 -13.18
CA ALA A 198 -15.85 18.16 -14.37
C ALA A 198 -15.82 16.77 -15.04
N ASP A 199 -15.88 15.69 -14.25
CA ASP A 199 -15.95 14.32 -14.77
C ASP A 199 -17.33 13.98 -15.35
N GLU A 200 -18.43 14.50 -14.75
CA GLU A 200 -19.76 14.37 -15.34
C GLU A 200 -19.85 15.05 -16.71
N ILE A 201 -19.31 16.27 -16.81
CA ILE A 201 -19.22 17.03 -18.06
C ILE A 201 -18.35 16.29 -19.08
N ALA A 202 -17.17 15.81 -18.67
CA ALA A 202 -16.25 15.05 -19.53
C ALA A 202 -16.93 13.80 -20.10
N ALA A 203 -17.58 13.02 -19.25
CA ALA A 203 -18.26 11.79 -19.64
C ALA A 203 -19.44 12.06 -20.58
N ALA A 204 -20.25 13.09 -20.30
CA ALA A 204 -21.39 13.47 -21.14
C ALA A 204 -20.94 13.95 -22.52
N ALA A 205 -19.88 14.77 -22.59
CA ALA A 205 -19.33 15.28 -23.84
C ALA A 205 -18.81 14.17 -24.77
N ASP A 206 -18.35 13.03 -24.22
CA ASP A 206 -17.91 11.90 -25.06
C ASP A 206 -19.03 11.30 -25.91
N LEU A 207 -20.31 11.50 -25.53
CA LEU A 207 -21.46 10.99 -26.31
C LEU A 207 -21.56 11.64 -27.70
N VAL A 208 -21.18 12.92 -27.85
CA VAL A 208 -21.17 13.60 -29.15
C VAL A 208 -19.80 13.56 -29.82
N LYS A 209 -18.72 13.47 -29.03
CA LYS A 209 -17.38 13.28 -29.58
C LYS A 209 -17.25 11.88 -30.17
N GLY A 210 -17.41 10.82 -29.40
CA GLY A 210 -17.16 9.45 -29.87
C GLY A 210 -15.71 9.21 -30.31
N LYS A 211 -15.35 7.95 -30.60
CA LYS A 211 -13.95 7.60 -30.86
C LYS A 211 -13.48 7.81 -32.30
N LEU A 212 -14.42 7.80 -33.26
CA LEU A 212 -14.12 7.76 -34.70
C LEU A 212 -14.79 8.88 -35.51
N THR A 213 -15.48 9.82 -34.87
CA THR A 213 -16.25 10.86 -35.57
C THR A 213 -15.37 11.97 -36.14
N GLY A 214 -14.14 12.11 -35.65
CA GLY A 214 -13.29 13.27 -35.93
C GLY A 214 -13.72 14.54 -35.20
N ILE A 215 -14.52 14.45 -34.13
CA ILE A 215 -14.92 15.58 -33.29
C ILE A 215 -14.11 15.60 -31.98
N PRO A 216 -13.02 16.37 -31.91
CA PRO A 216 -12.18 16.42 -30.72
C PRO A 216 -12.66 17.42 -29.66
N VAL A 217 -13.62 18.28 -30.01
CA VAL A 217 -14.15 19.34 -29.14
C VAL A 217 -15.68 19.30 -29.14
N ALA A 218 -16.26 19.37 -27.95
CA ALA A 218 -17.69 19.54 -27.73
C ALA A 218 -17.95 20.75 -26.83
N VAL A 219 -19.16 21.30 -26.91
CA VAL A 219 -19.63 22.39 -26.06
C VAL A 219 -20.80 21.90 -25.25
N VAL A 220 -20.71 22.00 -23.93
CA VAL A 220 -21.83 21.75 -23.01
C VAL A 220 -22.43 23.09 -22.63
N ARG A 221 -23.71 23.27 -22.96
CA ARG A 221 -24.45 24.52 -22.80
C ARG A 221 -25.68 24.31 -21.92
N GLY A 222 -26.07 25.37 -21.20
CA GLY A 222 -27.20 25.32 -20.26
C GLY A 222 -26.76 25.02 -18.83
N LEU A 223 -25.45 25.03 -18.57
CA LEU A 223 -24.86 25.08 -17.24
C LEU A 223 -24.60 26.55 -16.85
N SER A 224 -24.38 26.79 -15.56
CA SER A 224 -23.90 28.07 -15.03
C SER A 224 -22.62 27.81 -14.21
N PRO A 225 -21.48 27.53 -14.89
CA PRO A 225 -20.26 27.15 -14.20
C PRO A 225 -19.79 28.30 -13.29
N ARG A 226 -19.51 27.95 -12.04
CA ARG A 226 -18.88 28.87 -11.09
C ARG A 226 -17.40 28.59 -11.06
N ASP A 227 -16.57 29.59 -11.31
CA ASP A 227 -15.11 29.48 -11.12
C ASP A 227 -14.75 29.71 -9.64
N ASP A 228 -14.16 28.72 -8.99
CA ASP A 228 -13.62 28.81 -7.62
C ASP A 228 -12.09 28.66 -7.58
N GLY A 229 -11.43 28.62 -8.75
CA GLY A 229 -10.00 28.41 -8.90
C GLY A 229 -9.55 26.94 -8.80
N SER A 230 -10.46 25.99 -8.60
CA SER A 230 -10.13 24.56 -8.69
C SER A 230 -9.85 24.13 -10.13
N ASN A 231 -9.14 23.01 -10.29
CA ASN A 231 -8.65 22.54 -11.57
C ASN A 231 -8.56 21.01 -11.61
N GLY A 232 -8.12 20.42 -12.73
CA GLY A 232 -8.05 18.97 -12.89
C GLY A 232 -7.23 18.29 -11.80
N ARG A 233 -6.14 18.91 -11.34
CA ARG A 233 -5.34 18.38 -10.22
C ARG A 233 -6.12 18.28 -8.90
N THR A 234 -7.14 19.12 -8.69
CA THR A 234 -8.02 19.06 -7.51
C THR A 234 -8.86 17.77 -7.47
N LEU A 235 -9.11 17.11 -8.61
CA LEU A 235 -9.83 15.83 -8.66
C LEU A 235 -8.97 14.63 -8.22
N VAL A 236 -7.64 14.77 -8.23
CA VAL A 236 -6.71 13.68 -7.97
C VAL A 236 -6.53 13.47 -6.47
N ARG A 237 -6.88 12.28 -5.97
CA ARG A 237 -6.48 11.85 -4.62
C ARG A 237 -5.03 11.39 -4.65
N ALA A 238 -4.15 12.09 -3.95
CA ALA A 238 -2.71 11.81 -3.94
C ALA A 238 -2.23 11.32 -2.58
N GLY A 239 -1.10 10.61 -2.56
CA GLY A 239 -0.40 10.24 -1.34
C GLY A 239 -1.26 9.41 -0.38
N GLN A 240 -1.44 9.92 0.85
CA GLN A 240 -2.16 9.21 1.91
C GLN A 240 -3.69 9.17 1.73
N GLU A 241 -4.23 10.01 0.85
CA GLU A 241 -5.67 10.02 0.53
C GLU A 241 -6.03 8.93 -0.50
N ASP A 242 -5.02 8.37 -1.18
CA ASP A 242 -5.18 7.23 -2.07
C ASP A 242 -5.29 5.92 -1.26
N LEU A 243 -6.53 5.47 -1.06
CA LEU A 243 -6.80 4.20 -0.39
C LEU A 243 -6.30 2.97 -1.18
N PHE A 244 -5.86 3.15 -2.43
CA PHE A 244 -5.29 2.13 -3.30
C PHE A 244 -3.81 2.42 -3.61
N TRP A 245 -3.12 3.11 -2.70
CA TRP A 245 -1.72 3.51 -2.83
C TRP A 245 -0.72 2.37 -3.08
N LEU A 246 -1.05 1.12 -2.76
CA LEU A 246 -0.22 -0.02 -3.15
C LEU A 246 -1.02 -0.98 -4.01
N GLY A 247 -0.44 -1.35 -5.14
CA GLY A 247 -0.89 -2.49 -5.91
C GLY A 247 -0.87 -3.76 -5.09
N THR A 248 -1.79 -4.70 -5.39
CA THR A 248 -1.91 -5.94 -4.63
C THR A 248 -0.61 -6.76 -4.67
N GLU A 249 0.05 -6.86 -5.82
CA GLU A 249 1.30 -7.62 -5.96
C GLU A 249 2.45 -6.94 -5.19
N GLU A 250 2.54 -5.61 -5.28
CA GLU A 250 3.52 -4.78 -4.60
C GLU A 250 3.34 -4.85 -3.07
N ALA A 251 2.09 -4.79 -2.59
CA ALA A 251 1.75 -4.94 -1.18
C ALA A 251 2.13 -6.32 -0.63
N LEU A 252 1.81 -7.39 -1.37
CA LEU A 252 2.21 -8.75 -1.00
C LEU A 252 3.73 -8.92 -0.98
N ALA A 253 4.43 -8.41 -1.99
CA ALA A 253 5.89 -8.46 -2.07
C ALA A 253 6.55 -7.68 -0.92
N LEU A 254 5.99 -6.52 -0.55
CA LEU A 254 6.43 -5.73 0.58
C LEU A 254 6.21 -6.46 1.91
N GLY A 255 5.02 -7.03 2.12
CA GLY A 255 4.71 -7.81 3.32
C GLY A 255 5.66 -8.99 3.53
N ARG A 256 5.98 -9.73 2.46
CA ARG A 256 6.98 -10.83 2.50
C ARG A 256 8.36 -10.35 2.97
N LYS A 257 8.81 -9.18 2.52
CA LYS A 257 10.11 -8.60 2.93
C LYS A 257 10.09 -8.09 4.37
N GLN A 258 8.93 -7.66 4.87
CA GLN A 258 8.79 -7.07 6.20
C GLN A 258 8.60 -8.09 7.32
N ALA A 259 8.19 -9.34 7.03
CA ALA A 259 7.85 -10.34 8.05
C ALA A 259 8.87 -10.45 9.19
N GLN A 260 10.16 -10.65 8.88
CA GLN A 260 11.21 -10.72 9.92
C GLN A 260 11.50 -9.38 10.59
N LEU A 261 11.30 -8.28 9.86
CA LEU A 261 11.52 -6.91 10.34
C LEU A 261 10.43 -6.46 11.31
N MET A 262 9.30 -7.14 11.40
CA MET A 262 8.25 -6.87 12.39
C MET A 262 8.57 -7.48 13.76
N ARG A 263 9.37 -8.56 13.80
CA ARG A 263 9.74 -9.23 15.06
C ARG A 263 10.52 -8.29 16.00
N ARG A 264 10.14 -8.29 17.27
CA ARG A 264 10.87 -7.61 18.37
C ARG A 264 11.06 -8.58 19.53
N SER A 265 12.03 -8.29 20.39
CA SER A 265 12.12 -8.93 21.71
C SER A 265 11.35 -8.04 22.69
N VAL A 266 10.03 -8.24 22.74
CA VAL A 266 9.09 -7.40 23.49
C VAL A 266 9.29 -7.59 24.98
N ARG A 267 9.25 -6.50 25.77
CA ARG A 267 9.54 -6.55 27.22
C ARG A 267 8.36 -6.24 28.12
N SER A 268 7.23 -5.83 27.54
CA SER A 268 5.98 -5.53 28.23
C SER A 268 4.83 -5.93 27.32
N PHE A 269 3.77 -6.46 27.91
CA PHE A 269 2.57 -6.92 27.21
C PHE A 269 1.34 -6.22 27.79
N SER A 270 0.25 -6.14 27.03
CA SER A 270 -1.05 -5.76 27.58
C SER A 270 -1.63 -6.92 28.41
N ALA A 271 -2.73 -6.64 29.13
CA ALA A 271 -3.47 -7.67 29.87
C ALA A 271 -4.46 -8.45 28.99
N GLU A 272 -4.50 -8.17 27.68
CA GLU A 272 -5.40 -8.86 26.75
C GLU A 272 -4.97 -10.33 26.60
N PRO A 273 -5.92 -11.28 26.73
CA PRO A 273 -5.62 -12.70 26.54
C PRO A 273 -5.28 -12.98 25.08
N VAL A 274 -4.30 -13.85 24.84
CA VAL A 274 -3.95 -14.30 23.50
C VAL A 274 -4.87 -15.46 23.11
N ALA A 275 -5.51 -15.37 21.95
CA ALA A 275 -6.35 -16.45 21.43
C ALA A 275 -5.51 -17.73 21.19
N PRO A 276 -5.92 -18.92 21.70
CA PRO A 276 -5.18 -20.17 21.53
C PRO A 276 -4.82 -20.52 20.10
N GLU A 277 -5.72 -20.23 19.16
CA GLU A 277 -5.55 -20.54 17.73
C GLU A 277 -4.35 -19.81 17.14
N LEU A 278 -4.06 -18.59 17.60
CA LEU A 278 -2.89 -17.82 17.16
C LEU A 278 -1.57 -18.48 17.57
N ILE A 279 -1.54 -19.13 18.74
CA ILE A 279 -0.36 -19.82 19.25
C ILE A 279 -0.19 -21.14 18.49
N GLU A 280 -1.26 -21.90 18.30
CA GLU A 280 -1.25 -23.16 17.56
C GLU A 280 -0.82 -22.95 16.10
N ASP A 281 -1.40 -21.97 15.41
CA ASP A 281 -1.03 -21.62 14.03
C ASP A 281 0.42 -21.15 13.94
N ALA A 282 0.88 -20.33 14.88
CA ALA A 282 2.26 -19.85 14.90
C ALA A 282 3.26 -20.97 15.20
N VAL A 283 2.90 -21.94 16.05
CA VAL A 283 3.71 -23.15 16.31
C VAL A 283 3.74 -24.05 15.07
N ALA A 284 2.61 -24.24 14.38
CA ALA A 284 2.57 -24.99 13.13
C ALA A 284 3.48 -24.38 12.06
N GLU A 285 3.47 -23.05 11.91
CA GLU A 285 4.37 -22.32 11.03
C GLU A 285 5.83 -22.44 11.47
N ALA A 286 6.13 -22.36 12.77
CA ALA A 286 7.47 -22.52 13.33
C ALA A 286 8.08 -23.90 13.03
N LEU A 287 7.26 -24.95 13.03
CA LEU A 287 7.68 -26.33 12.74
C LEU A 287 7.96 -26.58 11.26
N THR A 288 7.77 -25.59 10.38
CA THR A 288 8.29 -25.62 9.00
C THR A 288 9.79 -25.35 8.91
N ALA A 289 10.43 -24.96 10.03
CA ALA A 289 11.87 -24.77 10.11
C ALA A 289 12.62 -26.05 9.71
N PRO A 290 13.83 -25.92 9.12
CA PRO A 290 14.59 -27.07 8.67
C PRO A 290 15.02 -27.95 9.85
N ALA A 291 14.95 -29.26 9.65
CA ALA A 291 15.48 -30.27 10.55
C ALA A 291 16.37 -31.27 9.77
N PRO A 292 17.32 -31.95 10.43
CA PRO A 292 18.04 -33.06 9.81
C PRO A 292 17.09 -34.11 9.22
N HIS A 293 17.51 -34.79 8.14
CA HIS A 293 16.66 -35.75 7.43
C HIS A 293 16.04 -36.79 8.38
N HIS A 294 14.71 -36.96 8.30
CA HIS A 294 13.91 -37.90 9.10
C HIS A 294 13.94 -37.68 10.64
N THR A 295 14.27 -36.48 11.09
CA THR A 295 14.27 -36.13 12.53
C THR A 295 13.15 -35.16 12.89
N ARG A 296 12.75 -35.13 14.17
CA ARG A 296 11.81 -34.14 14.72
C ARG A 296 12.36 -33.59 16.04
N PRO A 297 13.44 -32.78 15.98
CA PRO A 297 14.20 -32.39 17.17
C PRO A 297 13.45 -31.44 18.10
N VAL A 298 12.39 -30.79 17.63
CA VAL A 298 11.71 -29.70 18.33
C VAL A 298 10.43 -30.18 19.00
N ARG A 299 10.24 -29.79 20.26
CA ARG A 299 8.93 -29.76 20.91
C ARG A 299 8.70 -28.37 21.50
N PHE A 300 7.50 -27.84 21.36
CA PHE A 300 7.07 -26.65 22.09
C PHE A 300 6.11 -27.08 23.20
N VAL A 301 6.47 -26.79 24.45
CA VAL A 301 5.60 -27.05 25.60
C VAL A 301 4.95 -25.73 26.00
N TRP A 302 3.64 -25.63 25.80
CA TRP A 302 2.85 -24.49 26.21
C TRP A 302 2.40 -24.66 27.67
N VAL A 303 2.92 -23.83 28.57
CA VAL A 303 2.65 -23.91 30.01
C VAL A 303 1.39 -23.10 30.33
N GLN A 304 0.23 -23.69 30.06
CA GLN A 304 -1.08 -23.05 30.21
C GLN A 304 -1.53 -22.94 31.68
N ASP A 305 -1.21 -23.95 32.49
CA ASP A 305 -1.58 -23.96 33.91
C ASP A 305 -0.78 -22.90 34.70
N HIS A 306 -1.50 -21.92 35.25
CA HIS A 306 -0.89 -20.79 35.94
C HIS A 306 -0.08 -21.22 37.16
N ASP A 307 -0.62 -22.12 38.00
CA ASP A 307 0.06 -22.54 39.22
C ASP A 307 1.35 -23.31 38.91
N THR A 308 1.33 -24.16 37.87
CA THR A 308 2.52 -24.86 37.37
C THR A 308 3.56 -23.87 36.84
N ARG A 309 3.14 -22.84 36.09
CA ARG A 309 4.02 -21.76 35.64
C ARG A 309 4.70 -21.07 36.81
N ILE A 310 3.95 -20.66 37.83
CA ILE A 310 4.48 -19.94 38.99
C ILE A 310 5.47 -20.82 39.78
N ARG A 311 5.11 -22.07 40.09
CA ARG A 311 6.01 -23.00 40.80
C ARG A 311 7.31 -23.23 40.04
N LEU A 312 7.24 -23.43 38.72
CA LEU A 312 8.41 -23.56 37.87
C LEU A 312 9.34 -22.35 37.98
N LEU A 313 8.79 -21.14 37.77
CA LEU A 313 9.58 -19.92 37.78
C LEU A 313 10.17 -19.63 39.16
N ASP A 314 9.45 -19.91 40.25
CA ASP A 314 9.94 -19.72 41.62
C ASP A 314 11.11 -20.66 41.94
N ARG A 315 11.03 -21.93 41.54
CA ARG A 315 12.14 -22.89 41.70
C ARG A 315 13.36 -22.48 40.88
N MET A 316 13.15 -22.01 39.65
CA MET A 316 14.23 -21.48 38.81
C MET A 316 14.87 -20.23 39.43
N LYS A 317 14.05 -19.31 39.95
CA LYS A 317 14.47 -18.09 40.64
C LYS A 317 15.29 -18.39 41.90
N ALA A 318 14.85 -19.35 42.71
CA ALA A 318 15.57 -19.81 43.90
C ALA A 318 16.94 -20.39 43.54
N LYS A 319 17.00 -21.27 42.52
CA LYS A 319 18.26 -21.81 42.01
C LYS A 319 19.19 -20.69 41.53
N TRP A 320 18.69 -19.76 40.72
CA TRP A 320 19.51 -18.68 40.19
C TRP A 320 20.06 -17.76 41.29
N ARG A 321 19.24 -17.47 42.32
CA ARG A 321 19.69 -16.72 43.50
C ARG A 321 20.82 -17.45 44.22
N ASN A 322 20.70 -18.76 44.41
CA ASN A 322 21.72 -19.58 45.05
C ASN A 322 23.03 -19.59 44.25
N ASP A 323 22.95 -19.77 42.93
CA ASP A 323 24.11 -19.76 42.03
C ASP A 323 24.86 -18.41 42.12
N LEU A 324 24.13 -17.29 41.98
CA LEU A 324 24.72 -15.95 42.04
C LEU A 324 25.29 -15.59 43.43
N THR A 325 24.67 -16.10 44.50
CA THR A 325 25.19 -15.91 45.86
C THR A 325 26.44 -16.77 46.09
N GLY A 326 26.47 -17.99 45.53
CA GLY A 326 27.64 -18.86 45.50
C GLY A 326 28.83 -18.25 44.76
N ASP A 327 28.58 -17.44 43.73
CA ASP A 327 29.58 -16.62 43.04
C ASP A 327 30.12 -15.45 43.88
N GLY A 328 29.62 -15.25 45.11
CA GLY A 328 29.99 -14.14 45.99
C GLY A 328 29.45 -12.78 45.56
N ARG A 329 28.37 -12.72 44.77
CA ARG A 329 27.79 -11.44 44.33
C ARG A 329 27.06 -10.72 45.47
N PRO A 330 27.14 -9.37 45.53
CA PRO A 330 26.35 -8.57 46.46
C PRO A 330 24.84 -8.74 46.28
N ALA A 331 24.07 -8.65 47.36
CA ALA A 331 22.62 -8.91 47.36
C ALA A 331 21.83 -8.04 46.37
N ASP A 332 22.14 -6.74 46.27
CA ASP A 332 21.52 -5.82 45.31
C ASP A 332 21.78 -6.23 43.85
N SER A 333 22.95 -6.81 43.60
CA SER A 333 23.38 -7.32 42.29
C SER A 333 22.68 -8.61 41.92
N VAL A 334 22.38 -9.44 42.92
CA VAL A 334 21.58 -10.66 42.78
C VAL A 334 20.13 -10.29 42.47
N ASP A 335 19.53 -9.40 43.27
CA ASP A 335 18.14 -8.97 43.12
C ASP A 335 17.88 -8.34 41.74
N ARG A 336 18.78 -7.47 41.27
CA ARG A 336 18.69 -6.87 39.91
C ARG A 336 18.77 -7.89 38.79
N ARG A 337 19.60 -8.93 38.91
CA ARG A 337 19.72 -9.96 37.87
C ARG A 337 18.48 -10.83 37.86
N VAL A 338 18.07 -11.33 39.03
CA VAL A 338 16.87 -12.15 39.19
C VAL A 338 15.62 -11.42 38.72
N GLY A 339 15.51 -10.11 38.97
CA GLY A 339 14.40 -9.27 38.49
C GLY A 339 14.24 -9.25 36.96
N ARG A 340 15.28 -9.58 36.17
CA ARG A 340 15.16 -9.69 34.70
C ARG A 340 14.27 -10.85 34.26
N GLY A 341 14.02 -11.82 35.14
CA GLY A 341 13.10 -12.94 34.88
C GLY A 341 11.62 -12.57 35.02
N GLN A 342 11.30 -11.38 35.55
CA GLN A 342 9.92 -10.97 35.86
C GLN A 342 8.98 -11.03 34.65
N ILE A 343 9.49 -10.73 33.46
CA ILE A 343 8.76 -10.85 32.19
C ILE A 343 8.11 -12.23 31.98
N LEU A 344 8.71 -13.33 32.47
CA LEU A 344 8.13 -14.68 32.31
C LEU A 344 6.95 -14.92 33.26
N TYR A 345 6.88 -14.18 34.36
CA TYR A 345 5.74 -14.18 35.28
C TYR A 345 4.60 -13.33 34.70
N ASP A 346 4.95 -12.15 34.18
CA ASP A 346 3.98 -11.15 33.75
C ASP A 346 3.40 -11.43 32.36
N ALA A 347 4.06 -12.26 31.55
CA ALA A 347 3.59 -12.60 30.20
C ALA A 347 2.25 -13.34 30.25
N PRO A 348 1.27 -12.96 29.41
CA PRO A 348 0.04 -13.71 29.25
C PRO A 348 0.31 -15.19 28.98
N GLU A 349 1.23 -15.47 28.06
CA GLU A 349 1.53 -16.83 27.62
C GLU A 349 3.01 -17.18 27.70
N LEU A 350 3.28 -18.45 28.03
CA LEU A 350 4.62 -19.01 28.19
C LEU A 350 4.76 -20.30 27.40
N VAL A 351 5.67 -20.30 26.42
CA VAL A 351 6.03 -21.49 25.64
C VAL A 351 7.51 -21.80 25.85
N ILE A 352 7.84 -23.06 26.13
CA ILE A 352 9.21 -23.53 26.33
C ILE A 352 9.61 -24.42 25.14
N PRO A 353 10.58 -24.01 24.31
CA PRO A 353 11.16 -24.89 23.28
C PRO A 353 12.05 -25.95 23.94
N PHE A 354 11.91 -27.19 23.50
CA PHE A 354 12.72 -28.34 23.90
C PHE A 354 13.41 -28.97 22.70
N LEU A 355 14.64 -29.41 22.94
CA LEU A 355 15.32 -30.42 22.14
C LEU A 355 14.91 -31.81 22.64
N VAL A 356 14.56 -32.69 21.71
CA VAL A 356 14.34 -34.12 21.95
C VAL A 356 15.11 -34.95 20.93
N PRO A 357 15.68 -36.11 21.30
CA PRO A 357 16.49 -36.95 20.39
C PRO A 357 15.63 -37.80 19.43
N ASP A 358 14.52 -37.27 18.94
CA ASP A 358 13.60 -37.97 18.03
C ASP A 358 14.20 -38.10 16.62
N GLY A 359 14.58 -39.33 16.28
CA GLY A 359 15.30 -39.66 15.05
C GLY A 359 16.81 -39.49 15.13
N ALA A 360 17.37 -39.20 16.32
CA ALA A 360 18.81 -39.04 16.50
C ALA A 360 19.57 -40.35 16.23
N HIS A 361 20.74 -40.24 15.61
CA HIS A 361 21.63 -41.39 15.44
C HIS A 361 22.42 -41.70 16.71
N SER A 362 22.51 -42.98 17.05
CA SER A 362 23.38 -43.47 18.12
C SER A 362 24.80 -43.68 17.59
N TYR A 363 25.75 -42.87 18.08
CA TYR A 363 27.16 -43.03 17.75
C TYR A 363 27.95 -43.64 18.92
N PRO A 364 28.94 -44.51 18.64
CA PRO A 364 29.78 -45.11 19.68
C PRO A 364 30.85 -44.14 20.21
N ASP A 365 31.13 -43.03 19.52
CA ASP A 365 32.14 -42.05 19.95
C ASP A 365 31.52 -40.75 20.46
N PRO A 366 32.15 -40.10 21.46
CA PRO A 366 31.65 -38.85 22.03
C PRO A 366 31.60 -37.69 21.03
N ALA A 367 32.49 -37.68 20.04
CA ALA A 367 32.63 -36.57 19.11
C ALA A 367 31.39 -36.45 18.20
N ARG A 368 30.95 -37.55 17.58
CA ARG A 368 29.75 -37.56 16.73
C ARG A 368 28.47 -37.40 17.53
N THR A 369 28.41 -37.96 18.75
CA THR A 369 27.28 -37.73 19.66
C THR A 369 27.12 -36.25 20.00
N ALA A 370 28.22 -35.54 20.30
CA ALA A 370 28.19 -34.11 20.55
C ALA A 370 27.83 -33.30 19.29
N ALA A 371 28.29 -33.73 18.11
CA ALA A 371 27.95 -33.10 16.84
C ALA A 371 26.45 -33.24 16.50
N GLU A 372 25.88 -34.43 16.71
CA GLU A 372 24.45 -34.71 16.53
C GLU A 372 23.60 -33.81 17.46
N HIS A 373 23.97 -33.74 18.73
CA HIS A 373 23.32 -32.86 19.72
C HIS A 373 23.39 -31.38 19.33
N THR A 374 24.55 -30.92 18.86
CA THR A 374 24.74 -29.55 18.37
C THR A 374 23.84 -29.28 17.16
N MET A 375 23.78 -30.22 16.21
CA MET A 375 22.92 -30.11 15.03
C MET A 375 21.44 -30.01 15.41
N PHE A 376 20.98 -30.81 16.36
CA PHE A 376 19.61 -30.75 16.89
C PHE A 376 19.34 -29.41 17.60
N THR A 377 20.31 -28.90 18.36
CA THR A 377 20.22 -27.59 19.04
C THR A 377 20.05 -26.45 18.03
N VAL A 378 20.80 -26.47 16.92
CA VAL A 378 20.66 -25.49 15.83
C VAL A 378 19.27 -25.55 15.20
N ALA A 379 18.72 -26.75 14.98
CA ALA A 379 17.38 -26.91 14.42
C ALA A 379 16.29 -26.34 15.36
N VAL A 380 16.40 -26.55 16.67
CA VAL A 380 15.48 -25.92 17.64
C VAL A 380 15.63 -24.40 17.62
N GLY A 381 16.85 -23.86 17.55
CA GLY A 381 17.07 -22.42 17.41
C GLY A 381 16.40 -21.82 16.16
N ALA A 382 16.42 -22.54 15.04
CA ALA A 382 15.72 -22.15 13.82
C ALA A 382 14.20 -22.12 14.01
N ALA A 383 13.62 -23.14 14.65
CA ALA A 383 12.19 -23.18 14.97
C ALA A 383 11.77 -22.10 15.98
N VAL A 384 12.63 -21.78 16.96
CA VAL A 384 12.39 -20.65 17.88
C VAL A 384 12.27 -19.35 17.09
N GLN A 385 13.20 -19.06 16.18
CA GLN A 385 13.11 -17.87 15.32
C GLN A 385 11.83 -17.90 14.45
N GLY A 386 11.47 -19.07 13.90
CA GLY A 386 10.22 -19.28 13.16
C GLY A 386 8.99 -18.87 13.98
N LEU A 387 8.88 -19.35 15.23
CA LEU A 387 7.77 -19.00 16.13
C LEU A 387 7.71 -17.50 16.41
N LEU A 388 8.85 -16.86 16.71
CA LEU A 388 8.87 -15.42 16.99
C LEU A 388 8.41 -14.59 15.78
N VAL A 389 8.76 -15.00 14.56
CA VAL A 389 8.34 -14.32 13.31
C VAL A 389 6.86 -14.59 13.02
N ALA A 390 6.40 -15.84 13.17
CA ALA A 390 5.00 -16.22 12.96
C ALA A 390 4.05 -15.46 13.90
N LEU A 391 4.44 -15.29 15.17
CA LEU A 391 3.70 -14.46 16.14
C LEU A 391 3.69 -12.99 15.71
N ALA A 392 4.83 -12.44 15.31
CA ALA A 392 4.92 -11.04 14.88
C ALA A 392 4.09 -10.75 13.61
N ALA A 393 3.96 -11.72 12.69
CA ALA A 393 3.11 -11.61 11.51
C ALA A 393 1.60 -11.58 11.84
N ARG A 394 1.23 -12.02 13.05
CA ARG A 394 -0.14 -11.98 13.61
C ARG A 394 -0.30 -10.84 14.63
N ASP A 395 0.64 -9.89 14.63
CA ASP A 395 0.75 -8.77 15.58
C ASP A 395 0.83 -9.19 17.06
N ILE A 396 1.32 -10.40 17.33
CA ILE A 396 1.58 -10.88 18.68
C ILE A 396 3.03 -10.62 19.07
N GLY A 397 3.22 -9.97 20.21
CA GLY A 397 4.52 -9.72 20.80
C GLY A 397 5.13 -10.99 21.37
N SER A 398 6.45 -11.12 21.29
CA SER A 398 7.16 -12.26 21.88
C SER A 398 8.56 -11.90 22.36
N CYS A 399 9.11 -12.70 23.27
CA CYS A 399 10.50 -12.59 23.70
C CYS A 399 11.07 -13.94 24.15
N TRP A 400 12.08 -14.41 23.41
CA TRP A 400 12.90 -15.54 23.85
C TRP A 400 13.92 -15.13 24.91
N ILE A 401 14.06 -15.96 25.94
CA ILE A 401 14.96 -15.78 27.08
C ILE A 401 15.60 -17.13 27.39
N GLY A 402 16.93 -17.21 27.45
CA GLY A 402 17.66 -18.46 27.70
C GLY A 402 17.58 -19.01 29.14
N SER A 403 16.63 -18.58 29.98
CA SER A 403 16.61 -18.84 31.43
C SER A 403 16.54 -20.32 31.80
N THR A 404 15.70 -21.10 31.11
CA THR A 404 15.47 -22.53 31.40
C THR A 404 16.69 -23.41 31.12
N ILE A 405 17.60 -22.99 30.24
CA ILE A 405 18.86 -23.70 29.93
C ILE A 405 19.70 -23.88 31.20
N PHE A 406 19.69 -22.88 32.09
CA PHE A 406 20.46 -22.91 33.35
C PHE A 406 19.79 -23.72 34.47
N ALA A 407 18.59 -24.25 34.23
CA ALA A 407 17.79 -24.95 35.23
C ALA A 407 17.07 -26.18 34.65
N GLY A 408 17.69 -26.88 33.69
CA GLY A 408 17.07 -27.99 32.95
C GLY A 408 16.44 -29.08 33.83
N ASP A 409 17.12 -29.50 34.91
CA ASP A 409 16.58 -30.49 35.86
C ASP A 409 15.33 -30.00 36.59
N VAL A 410 15.31 -28.72 36.97
CA VAL A 410 14.14 -28.10 37.62
C VAL A 410 12.95 -28.08 36.66
N VAL A 411 13.20 -27.71 35.40
CA VAL A 411 12.18 -27.62 34.36
C VAL A 411 11.56 -29.00 34.09
N ARG A 412 12.40 -30.02 33.87
CA ARG A 412 11.90 -31.39 33.65
C ARG A 412 11.11 -31.92 34.85
N ALA A 413 11.64 -31.72 36.06
CA ALA A 413 11.00 -32.23 37.27
C ALA A 413 9.65 -31.55 37.56
N GLU A 414 9.52 -30.25 37.30
CA GLU A 414 8.24 -29.54 37.51
C GLU A 414 7.20 -29.86 36.44
N LEU A 415 7.63 -30.14 35.20
CA LEU A 415 6.74 -30.42 34.07
C LEU A 415 6.51 -31.92 33.82
N ASP A 416 7.05 -32.80 34.68
CA ASP A 416 6.99 -34.26 34.54
C ASP A 416 7.47 -34.76 33.16
N LEU A 417 8.60 -34.21 32.69
CA LEU A 417 9.16 -34.52 31.37
C LEU A 417 10.31 -35.53 31.44
N PRO A 418 10.50 -36.35 30.38
CA PRO A 418 11.61 -37.30 30.30
C PRO A 418 13.00 -36.66 30.44
N ALA A 419 13.97 -37.44 30.93
CA ALA A 419 15.33 -36.95 31.21
C ALA A 419 16.09 -36.43 29.97
N ASP A 420 15.74 -36.94 28.78
CA ASP A 420 16.32 -36.59 27.49
C ASP A 420 15.65 -35.38 26.81
N TRP A 421 14.67 -34.75 27.48
CA TRP A 421 14.11 -33.47 27.04
C TRP A 421 14.95 -32.32 27.59
N GLU A 422 15.51 -31.52 26.69
CA GLU A 422 16.38 -30.41 27.06
C GLU A 422 15.73 -29.07 26.76
N PRO A 423 15.40 -28.24 27.77
CA PRO A 423 14.81 -26.94 27.53
C PRO A 423 15.83 -25.94 26.96
N LEU A 424 15.46 -25.25 25.89
CA LEU A 424 16.31 -24.32 25.15
C LEU A 424 15.81 -22.86 25.25
N GLY A 425 15.51 -22.44 26.48
CA GLY A 425 14.98 -21.12 26.81
C GLY A 425 13.46 -21.15 27.04
N ALA A 426 12.87 -19.96 27.17
CA ALA A 426 11.44 -19.75 27.30
C ALA A 426 11.02 -18.55 26.46
N ILE A 427 9.80 -18.57 25.96
CA ILE A 427 9.23 -17.55 25.08
C ILE A 427 8.02 -16.97 25.80
N ALA A 428 8.15 -15.73 26.25
CA ALA A 428 7.03 -14.91 26.70
C ALA A 428 6.25 -14.43 25.47
N ILE A 429 4.92 -14.51 25.51
CA ILE A 429 4.01 -14.18 24.41
C ILE A 429 2.86 -13.34 24.94
N GLY A 430 2.45 -12.31 24.21
CA GLY A 430 1.34 -11.44 24.59
C GLY A 430 1.06 -10.35 23.57
N HIS A 431 -0.13 -9.75 23.65
CA HIS A 431 -0.44 -8.53 22.91
C HIS A 431 0.49 -7.38 23.33
N LEU A 432 0.79 -6.50 22.39
CA LEU A 432 1.57 -5.30 22.69
C LEU A 432 0.72 -4.33 23.52
N PRO A 433 1.33 -3.47 24.34
CA PRO A 433 0.61 -2.35 24.95
C PRO A 433 0.03 -1.42 23.87
N ASP A 434 -1.13 -0.82 24.13
CA ASP A 434 -1.75 0.16 23.23
C ASP A 434 -0.81 1.35 22.97
N THR A 435 -0.58 1.66 21.70
CA THR A 435 0.15 2.85 21.26
C THR A 435 -0.55 3.49 20.08
N ASP A 436 -0.62 4.82 20.05
CA ASP A 436 -1.24 5.58 18.95
C ASP A 436 -0.49 5.45 17.61
N GLU A 437 0.76 4.97 17.61
CA GLU A 437 1.56 4.82 16.40
C GLU A 437 1.54 3.40 15.83
N PRO A 438 1.24 3.23 14.54
CA PRO A 438 1.32 1.92 13.89
C PRO A 438 2.76 1.43 13.84
N ARG A 439 2.91 0.13 14.11
CA ARG A 439 4.22 -0.50 14.20
C ARG A 439 4.93 -0.50 12.86
N ARG A 440 6.17 -0.01 12.83
CA ARG A 440 7.00 0.02 11.62
C ARG A 440 8.03 -1.13 11.59
N PRO A 441 8.38 -1.65 10.40
CA PRO A 441 9.51 -2.57 10.23
C PRO A 441 10.81 -2.00 10.81
N ARG A 442 11.72 -2.84 11.32
CA ARG A 442 13.09 -2.40 11.64
C ARG A 442 13.87 -2.13 10.38
N GLU A 443 14.85 -1.24 10.52
CA GLU A 443 15.97 -1.21 9.61
C GLU A 443 16.85 -2.47 9.78
N PRO A 444 17.29 -3.10 8.67
CA PRO A 444 18.32 -4.13 8.70
C PRO A 444 19.62 -3.62 9.35
N VAL A 445 20.37 -4.53 9.98
CA VAL A 445 21.69 -4.21 10.53
C VAL A 445 22.74 -4.15 9.42
N ALA A 446 23.78 -3.33 9.61
CA ALA A 446 24.95 -3.33 8.72
C ALA A 446 25.66 -4.70 8.78
N THR A 447 26.19 -5.14 7.64
CA THR A 447 26.77 -6.50 7.51
C THR A 447 28.26 -6.58 7.80
N ASP A 448 28.92 -5.43 8.00
CA ASP A 448 30.35 -5.20 8.26
C ASP A 448 31.19 -6.46 8.57
N ASP A 449 31.45 -6.75 9.84
CA ASP A 449 32.24 -7.90 10.30
C ASP A 449 31.40 -9.19 10.46
N LEU A 450 30.09 -9.11 10.22
CA LEU A 450 29.13 -10.21 10.36
C LEU A 450 29.01 -11.06 9.09
N LEU A 451 29.36 -10.52 7.92
CA LEU A 451 29.37 -11.22 6.63
C LEU A 451 30.79 -11.30 6.07
N ILE A 452 31.42 -12.45 6.27
CA ILE A 452 32.78 -12.71 5.80
C ILE A 452 32.74 -13.17 4.33
N ARG A 453 33.38 -12.41 3.43
CA ARG A 453 33.63 -12.83 2.04
C ARG A 453 34.98 -13.54 1.95
N ARG A 454 34.99 -14.74 1.37
CA ARG A 454 36.18 -15.56 1.15
C ARG A 454 36.28 -15.95 -0.31
#